data_AF-A0A7C2K3T9-F1
#
_entry.id   AF-A0A7C2K3T9-F1
#
_cell.length_a   1.000
_cell.length_b   1.000
_cell.length_c   1.000
_cell.angle_alpha   90.00
_cell.angle_beta   90.00
_cell.angle_gamma   90.00
#
_symmetry.space_group_name_H-M   'P 1'
#
loop_
_entity.id
_entity.type
_entity.pdbx_description
1 polymer ?
#
loop_
_entity_poly.entity_id
_entity_poly.type
_entity_poly.pdbx_seq_one_letter_code
_entity_poly.pdbx_strand_id
1 'polypeptide(L)'
;MARALLTRRTAVPLAALILAGLAVVAHLGEILLAHRGALDLHFFASLSLIAAVMAALTLLVHGRKPVAALGVIVFPLAAILLAVDVFLAPPTIPTPMDWQIKLHVTLALLSYALLSIAALLALFLAFQEPALRNRRWSRILQALPPLTLTESLMFKLIGSGFVLLSLTLLTGALFVQNLFTQHLVHKTILSILSWLVFGALLF
;
A
#
# COMPACT_ATOMS: atom_id res chain seq x y z
N MET A 1 -15.75 -28.80 28.73
CA MET A 1 -14.59 -27.90 28.88
C MET A 1 -13.95 -27.42 27.56
N ALA A 2 -14.42 -27.83 26.36
CA ALA A 2 -13.80 -27.48 25.07
C ALA A 2 -14.23 -26.13 24.44
N ARG A 3 -15.15 -25.38 25.05
CA ARG A 3 -15.70 -24.12 24.48
C ARG A 3 -14.93 -22.85 24.88
N ALA A 4 -13.98 -22.93 25.80
CA ALA A 4 -13.28 -21.76 26.35
C ALA A 4 -11.99 -21.36 25.60
N LEU A 5 -11.56 -22.12 24.58
CA LEU A 5 -10.31 -21.88 23.85
C LEU A 5 -10.48 -21.15 22.50
N LEU A 6 -11.71 -20.82 22.09
CA LEU A 6 -12.01 -20.27 20.76
C LEU A 6 -12.10 -18.75 20.66
N THR A 7 -11.82 -18.00 21.74
CA THR A 7 -12.03 -16.54 21.76
C THR A 7 -10.88 -15.73 22.31
N ARG A 8 -9.64 -16.22 22.21
CA ARG A 8 -8.48 -15.31 22.32
C ARG A 8 -8.21 -14.66 20.96
N ARG A 9 -9.16 -13.83 20.49
CA ARG A 9 -8.78 -12.73 19.60
C ARG A 9 -7.84 -11.88 20.44
N THR A 10 -6.53 -11.96 20.18
CA THR A 10 -5.58 -10.99 20.71
C THR A 10 -5.95 -9.65 20.07
N ALA A 11 -6.88 -8.92 20.69
CA ALA A 11 -7.16 -7.55 20.34
C ALA A 11 -5.82 -6.82 20.39
N VAL A 12 -5.43 -6.17 19.29
CA VAL A 12 -4.22 -5.38 19.28
C VAL A 12 -4.38 -4.29 20.33
N PRO A 13 -3.41 -4.13 21.25
CA PRO A 13 -3.56 -3.18 22.34
C PRO A 13 -3.74 -1.78 21.74
N LEU A 14 -4.65 -0.99 22.29
CA LEU A 14 -4.92 0.38 21.84
C LEU A 14 -3.63 1.21 21.74
N ALA A 15 -2.67 0.96 22.65
CA ALA A 15 -1.33 1.54 22.61
C ALA A 15 -0.59 1.28 21.29
N ALA A 16 -0.65 0.07 20.74
CA ALA A 16 -0.03 -0.24 19.45
C ALA A 16 -0.72 0.47 18.28
N LEU A 17 -2.04 0.65 18.32
CA LEU A 17 -2.77 1.43 17.32
C LEU A 17 -2.42 2.93 17.40
N ILE A 18 -2.30 3.46 18.61
CA ILE A 18 -1.86 4.84 18.83
C ILE A 18 -0.43 5.04 18.32
N LEU A 19 0.50 4.15 18.66
CA LEU A 19 1.88 4.19 18.17
C LEU A 19 1.95 4.12 16.65
N ALA A 20 1.18 3.21 16.03
CA ALA A 20 1.10 3.11 14.58
C ALA A 20 0.51 4.37 13.94
N GLY A 21 -0.51 4.98 14.56
CA GLY A 21 -1.06 6.25 14.12
C GLY A 21 -0.05 7.40 14.21
N LEU A 22 0.68 7.49 15.33
CA LEU A 22 1.76 8.46 15.50
C LEU A 22 2.88 8.25 14.47
N ALA A 23 3.24 7.01 14.15
CA ALA A 23 4.23 6.70 13.13
C ALA A 23 3.80 7.21 11.74
N VAL A 24 2.54 7.02 11.35
CA VAL A 24 2.00 7.54 10.08
C VAL A 24 2.02 9.07 10.06
N VAL A 25 1.60 9.72 11.15
CA VAL A 25 1.60 11.18 11.26
C VAL A 25 3.02 11.73 11.20
N ALA A 26 3.97 11.10 11.89
CA ALA A 26 5.38 11.47 11.85
C ALA A 26 5.95 11.30 10.44
N HIS A 27 5.66 10.19 9.77
CA HIS A 27 6.09 9.95 8.39
C HIS A 27 5.59 11.04 7.44
N LEU A 28 4.30 11.38 7.50
CA LEU A 28 3.73 12.46 6.68
C LEU A 28 4.31 13.83 7.04
N GLY A 29 4.53 14.09 8.33
CA GLY A 29 5.16 15.32 8.82
C GLY A 29 6.58 15.50 8.30
N GLU A 30 7.39 14.43 8.31
CA GLU A 30 8.75 14.42 7.77
C GLU A 30 8.77 14.67 6.26
N ILE A 31 7.87 14.02 5.49
CA ILE A 31 7.75 14.29 4.04
C ILE A 31 7.43 15.78 3.81
N LEU A 32 6.47 16.34 4.55
CA LEU A 32 6.10 17.75 4.40
C LEU A 32 7.25 18.69 4.78
N LEU A 33 8.02 18.37 5.83
CA LEU A 33 9.16 19.17 6.26
C LEU A 33 10.31 19.10 5.25
N ALA A 34 10.66 17.90 4.80
CA ALA A 34 11.73 17.67 3.82
C ALA A 34 11.48 18.41 2.50
N HIS A 35 10.21 18.51 2.09
CA HIS A 35 9.81 19.14 0.83
C HIS A 35 9.22 20.56 1.00
N ARG A 36 9.56 21.24 2.11
CA ARG A 36 9.18 22.65 2.37
C ARG A 36 7.68 22.94 2.27
N GLY A 37 6.85 21.96 2.66
CA GLY A 37 5.39 22.05 2.66
C GLY A 37 4.73 21.81 1.30
N ALA A 38 5.50 21.47 0.26
CA ALA A 38 4.98 21.11 -1.05
C ALA A 38 5.14 19.60 -1.31
N LEU A 39 4.30 19.06 -2.18
CA LEU A 39 4.43 17.67 -2.62
C LEU A 39 5.47 17.59 -3.73
N ASP A 40 6.62 17.02 -3.41
CA ASP A 40 7.58 16.62 -4.43
C ASP A 40 7.24 15.20 -4.90
N LEU A 41 7.26 15.01 -6.22
CA LEU A 41 6.86 13.76 -6.87
C LEU A 41 8.03 13.14 -7.64
N HIS A 42 9.26 13.47 -7.25
CA HIS A 42 10.42 12.69 -7.67
C HIS A 42 10.27 11.22 -7.18
N PHE A 43 11.13 10.34 -7.69
CA PHE A 43 10.96 8.90 -7.54
C PHE A 43 10.94 8.40 -6.07
N PHE A 44 11.90 8.82 -5.25
CA PHE A 44 12.01 8.45 -3.84
C PHE A 44 10.87 9.02 -2.99
N ALA A 45 10.55 10.31 -3.11
CA ALA A 45 9.39 10.93 -2.46
C ALA A 45 8.08 10.22 -2.82
N SER A 46 7.90 9.83 -4.09
CA SER A 46 6.73 9.06 -4.52
C SER A 46 6.64 7.69 -3.85
N LEU A 47 7.76 6.96 -3.74
CA LEU A 47 7.82 5.68 -3.03
C LEU A 47 7.51 5.83 -1.54
N SER A 48 8.11 6.83 -0.89
CA SER A 48 7.88 7.16 0.51
C SER A 48 6.40 7.51 0.76
N LEU A 49 5.79 8.29 -0.14
CA LEU A 49 4.38 8.67 -0.06
C LEU A 49 3.44 7.47 -0.26
N ILE A 50 3.72 6.60 -1.24
CA ILE A 50 2.97 5.34 -1.42
C ILE A 50 3.06 4.49 -0.14
N ALA A 51 4.25 4.38 0.46
CA ALA A 51 4.44 3.60 1.68
C ALA A 51 3.71 4.20 2.89
N ALA A 52 3.66 5.53 3.00
CA ALA A 52 2.85 6.22 4.01
C ALA A 52 1.36 5.93 3.84
N VAL A 53 0.85 5.99 2.60
CA VAL A 53 -0.54 5.67 2.27
C VAL A 53 -0.83 4.19 2.56
N MET A 54 0.09 3.29 2.23
CA MET A 54 -0.03 1.87 2.58
C MET A 54 -0.11 1.65 4.09
N ALA A 55 0.72 2.33 4.88
CA ALA A 55 0.70 2.25 6.33
C ALA A 55 -0.62 2.78 6.91
N ALA A 56 -1.12 3.92 6.39
CA ALA A 56 -2.41 4.50 6.77
C ALA A 56 -3.58 3.56 6.44
N LEU A 57 -3.62 3.01 5.23
CA LEU A 57 -4.65 2.05 4.81
C LEU A 57 -4.59 0.76 5.62
N THR A 58 -3.38 0.27 5.92
CA THR A 58 -3.19 -0.93 6.76
C THR A 58 -3.72 -0.69 8.16
N LEU A 59 -3.48 0.48 8.75
CA LEU A 59 -4.02 0.87 10.05
C LEU A 59 -5.55 0.95 10.03
N LEU A 60 -6.13 1.55 8.98
CA LEU A 60 -7.58 1.66 8.78
C LEU A 60 -8.24 0.27 8.68
N VAL A 61 -7.65 -0.64 7.91
CA VAL A 61 -8.14 -2.02 7.75
C VAL A 61 -7.98 -2.79 9.06
N HIS A 62 -6.87 -2.60 9.77
CA HIS A 62 -6.59 -3.28 11.03
C HIS A 62 -7.64 -2.97 12.10
N GLY A 63 -8.14 -1.74 12.15
CA GLY A 63 -9.24 -1.34 13.05
C GLY A 63 -10.56 -2.08 12.80
N ARG A 64 -10.77 -2.65 11.61
CA ARG A 64 -11.98 -3.43 11.24
C ARG A 64 -11.75 -4.93 11.27
N LYS A 65 -10.58 -5.39 10.82
CA LYS A 65 -10.18 -6.80 10.76
C LYS A 65 -8.70 -6.92 11.15
N PRO A 66 -8.34 -7.66 12.21
CA PRO A 66 -6.96 -7.71 12.69
C PRO A 66 -6.08 -8.52 11.73
N VAL A 67 -5.58 -7.87 10.69
CA VAL A 67 -4.57 -8.41 9.78
C VAL A 67 -3.21 -7.92 10.25
N ALA A 68 -2.77 -8.40 11.42
CA ALA A 68 -1.53 -7.95 12.07
C ALA A 68 -0.29 -8.18 11.19
N ALA A 69 -0.29 -9.24 10.39
CA ALA A 69 0.82 -9.60 9.51
C ALA A 69 1.16 -8.54 8.46
N LEU A 70 0.17 -7.77 7.98
CA LEU A 70 0.44 -6.69 7.02
C LEU A 70 1.27 -5.58 7.66
N GLY A 71 0.93 -5.18 8.89
CA GLY A 71 1.65 -4.10 9.58
C GLY A 71 3.12 -4.45 9.81
N VAL A 72 3.43 -5.72 10.11
CA VAL A 72 4.81 -6.18 10.34
C VAL A 72 5.71 -5.95 9.12
N ILE A 73 5.18 -5.97 7.90
CA ILE A 73 5.95 -5.74 6.67
C ILE A 73 5.84 -4.29 6.22
N VAL A 74 4.63 -3.71 6.26
CA VAL A 74 4.36 -2.38 5.70
C VAL A 74 5.04 -1.27 6.51
N PHE A 75 5.02 -1.33 7.85
CA PHE A 75 5.64 -0.29 8.68
C PHE A 75 7.17 -0.19 8.55
N PRO A 76 7.96 -1.30 8.61
CA PRO A 76 9.40 -1.20 8.40
C PRO A 76 9.73 -0.82 6.96
N LEU A 77 8.97 -1.29 5.97
CA LEU A 77 9.14 -0.86 4.58
C LEU A 77 8.94 0.65 4.43
N ALA A 78 7.89 1.20 5.05
CA ALA A 78 7.65 2.65 5.07
C ALA A 78 8.81 3.40 5.73
N ALA A 79 9.28 2.95 6.88
CA ALA A 79 10.42 3.57 7.56
C ALA A 79 11.70 3.57 6.70
N ILE A 80 12.00 2.47 6.01
CA ILE A 80 13.15 2.37 5.10
C ILE A 80 13.00 3.35 3.93
N LEU A 81 11.82 3.39 3.30
CA LEU A 81 11.59 4.28 2.15
C LEU A 81 11.62 5.76 2.55
N LEU A 82 11.15 6.11 3.75
CA LEU A 82 11.32 7.44 4.31
C LEU A 82 12.80 7.78 4.54
N ALA A 83 13.57 6.86 5.11
CA ALA A 83 14.99 7.08 5.34
C ALA A 83 15.75 7.28 4.01
N VAL A 84 15.44 6.49 2.98
CA VAL A 84 16.01 6.67 1.65
C VAL A 84 15.65 8.03 1.06
N ASP A 85 14.39 8.45 1.20
CA ASP A 85 13.93 9.76 0.73
C ASP A 85 14.67 10.91 1.44
N VAL A 86 14.72 10.89 2.78
CA VAL A 86 15.29 11.97 3.58
C VAL A 86 16.82 12.04 3.47
N PHE A 87 17.53 10.91 3.41
CA PHE A 87 18.98 10.88 3.51
C PHE A 87 19.71 10.70 2.17
N LEU A 88 19.08 10.05 1.18
CA LEU A 88 19.73 9.70 -0.09
C LEU A 88 19.15 10.45 -1.29
N ALA A 89 17.94 10.99 -1.22
CA ALA A 89 17.35 11.65 -2.36
C ALA A 89 18.04 13.01 -2.65
N PRO A 90 18.32 13.32 -3.93
CA PRO A 90 18.79 14.64 -4.31
C PRO A 90 17.76 15.72 -3.96
N PRO A 91 18.17 16.89 -3.46
CA PRO A 91 17.25 17.98 -3.19
C PRO A 91 16.63 18.47 -4.51
N THR A 92 15.31 18.44 -4.57
CA THR A 92 14.52 18.92 -5.70
C THR A 92 13.69 20.14 -5.30
N ILE A 93 13.30 20.94 -6.29
CA ILE A 93 12.46 22.12 -6.08
C ILE A 93 11.02 21.71 -6.43
N PRO A 94 10.10 21.70 -5.45
CA PRO A 94 8.71 21.37 -5.71
C PRO A 94 8.11 22.36 -6.71
N THR A 95 7.48 21.84 -7.75
CA THR A 95 6.77 22.67 -8.73
C THR A 95 5.30 22.83 -8.32
N PRO A 96 4.71 24.02 -8.48
CA PRO A 96 3.29 24.20 -8.24
C PRO A 96 2.48 23.32 -9.21
N MET A 97 1.55 22.55 -8.65
CA MET A 97 0.68 21.65 -9.41
C MET A 97 -0.74 22.21 -9.51
N ASP A 98 -1.28 22.19 -10.73
CA ASP A 98 -2.69 22.45 -10.97
C ASP A 98 -3.58 21.35 -10.39
N TRP A 99 -4.86 21.68 -10.19
CA TRP A 99 -5.80 20.79 -9.52
C TRP A 99 -6.03 19.49 -10.30
N GLN A 100 -5.95 19.50 -11.64
CA GLN A 100 -6.09 18.31 -12.49
C GLN A 100 -4.97 17.31 -12.22
N ILE A 101 -3.73 17.79 -12.14
CA ILE A 101 -2.56 16.95 -11.86
C ILE A 101 -2.61 16.44 -10.42
N LYS A 102 -3.03 17.27 -9.46
CA LYS A 102 -3.25 16.82 -8.07
C LYS A 102 -4.27 15.68 -8.01
N LEU A 103 -5.39 15.81 -8.71
CA LEU A 103 -6.41 14.77 -8.79
C LEU A 103 -5.82 13.48 -9.38
N HIS A 104 -5.16 13.56 -10.54
CA HIS A 104 -4.51 12.41 -11.17
C HIS A 104 -3.52 11.71 -10.23
N VAL A 105 -2.65 12.48 -9.57
CA VAL A 105 -1.65 11.95 -8.62
C VAL A 105 -2.31 11.30 -7.41
N THR A 106 -3.37 11.89 -6.84
CA THR A 106 -4.07 11.28 -5.71
C THR A 106 -4.72 9.95 -6.07
N LEU A 107 -5.34 9.84 -7.26
CA LEU A 107 -5.87 8.57 -7.76
C LEU A 107 -4.76 7.54 -7.97
N ALA A 108 -3.64 7.95 -8.57
CA ALA A 108 -2.48 7.09 -8.80
C ALA A 108 -1.90 6.54 -7.49
N LEU A 109 -1.67 7.41 -6.50
CA LEU A 109 -1.14 7.03 -5.19
C LEU A 109 -2.06 6.04 -4.47
N LEU A 110 -3.37 6.30 -4.46
CA LEU A 110 -4.35 5.40 -3.83
C LEU A 110 -4.41 4.05 -4.55
N SER A 111 -4.44 4.07 -5.89
CA SER A 111 -4.42 2.85 -6.70
C SER A 111 -3.18 2.01 -6.42
N TYR A 112 -1.98 2.61 -6.49
CA TYR A 112 -0.73 1.90 -6.24
C TYR A 112 -0.67 1.35 -4.82
N ALA A 113 -1.03 2.14 -3.80
CA ALA A 113 -1.03 1.64 -2.43
C ALA A 113 -1.97 0.44 -2.23
N LEU A 114 -3.19 0.48 -2.77
CA LEU A 114 -4.15 -0.63 -2.67
C LEU A 114 -3.66 -1.89 -3.40
N LEU A 115 -3.16 -1.74 -4.63
CA LEU A 115 -2.64 -2.86 -5.43
C LEU A 115 -1.35 -3.44 -4.83
N SER A 116 -0.48 -2.61 -4.25
CA SER A 116 0.71 -3.07 -3.52
C SER A 116 0.35 -3.85 -2.25
N ILE A 117 -0.65 -3.41 -1.48
CA ILE A 117 -1.15 -4.19 -0.33
C ILE A 117 -1.75 -5.51 -0.82
N ALA A 118 -2.52 -5.50 -1.90
CA ALA A 118 -3.07 -6.72 -2.47
C ALA A 118 -1.96 -7.70 -2.91
N ALA A 119 -0.90 -7.21 -3.57
CA ALA A 119 0.25 -8.01 -3.95
C ALA A 119 0.99 -8.59 -2.74
N LEU A 120 1.16 -7.81 -1.66
CA LEU A 120 1.72 -8.31 -0.40
C LEU A 120 0.85 -9.41 0.22
N LEU A 121 -0.48 -9.27 0.18
CA LEU A 121 -1.41 -10.31 0.63
C LEU A 121 -1.30 -11.58 -0.23
N ALA A 122 -1.18 -11.43 -1.55
CA ALA A 122 -1.00 -12.55 -2.46
C ALA A 122 0.32 -13.31 -2.18
N LEU A 123 1.42 -12.59 -1.97
CA LEU A 123 2.69 -13.18 -1.55
C LEU A 123 2.54 -13.91 -0.22
N PHE A 124 1.88 -13.29 0.75
CA PHE A 124 1.63 -13.90 2.05
C PHE A 124 0.81 -15.20 1.97
N LEU A 125 -0.21 -15.24 1.11
CA LEU A 125 -0.98 -16.45 0.81
C LEU A 125 -0.10 -17.52 0.14
N ALA A 126 0.71 -17.14 -0.85
CA ALA A 126 1.62 -18.05 -1.53
C ALA A 126 2.66 -18.67 -0.60
N PHE A 127 3.12 -17.95 0.44
CA PHE A 127 4.00 -18.50 1.47
C PHE A 127 3.27 -19.43 2.45
N GLN A 128 1.97 -19.24 2.67
CA GLN A 128 1.16 -20.09 3.56
C GLN A 128 0.75 -21.41 2.91
N GLU A 129 0.51 -21.41 1.60
CA GLU A 129 -0.02 -22.56 0.86
C GLU A 129 0.85 -23.84 0.98
N PRO A 130 2.19 -23.80 0.82
CA PRO A 130 3.05 -24.97 1.03
C PRO A 130 3.05 -25.49 2.48
N ALA A 131 2.91 -24.58 3.46
CA ALA A 131 2.97 -24.92 4.88
C ALA A 131 1.72 -25.71 5.34
N LEU A 132 0.58 -25.42 4.72
CA LEU A 132 -0.69 -26.13 4.95
C LEU A 132 -0.70 -27.50 4.28
N ARG A 133 -0.19 -27.58 3.05
CA ARG A 133 -0.11 -28.82 2.27
C ARG A 133 0.78 -29.87 2.95
N ASN A 134 1.85 -29.46 3.62
CA ASN A 134 2.75 -30.37 4.34
C ASN A 134 2.33 -30.71 5.78
N ARG A 135 1.12 -30.31 6.22
CA ARG A 135 0.59 -30.51 7.60
C ARG A 135 1.59 -30.14 8.71
N ARG A 136 2.54 -29.24 8.44
CA ARG A 136 3.45 -28.71 9.47
C ARG A 136 2.73 -27.58 10.18
N TRP A 137 1.83 -27.95 11.10
CA TRP A 137 1.15 -27.05 12.03
C TRP A 137 2.17 -26.43 13.00
N SER A 138 3.03 -25.54 12.50
CA SER A 138 3.93 -24.79 13.35
C SER A 138 3.12 -23.75 14.13
N ARG A 139 3.52 -23.46 15.38
CA ARG A 139 2.92 -22.40 16.22
C ARG A 139 2.86 -21.03 15.52
N ILE A 140 3.72 -20.82 14.53
CA ILE A 140 3.78 -19.62 13.69
C ILE A 140 2.53 -19.52 12.79
N LEU A 141 2.01 -20.64 12.28
CA LEU A 141 0.80 -20.64 11.43
C LEU A 141 -0.48 -20.31 12.21
N GLN A 142 -0.54 -20.59 13.51
CA GLN A 142 -1.69 -20.24 14.36
C GLN A 142 -1.79 -18.75 14.67
N ALA A 143 -0.70 -17.99 14.50
CA ALA A 143 -0.68 -16.54 14.66
C ALA A 143 -1.08 -15.79 13.37
N LEU A 144 -1.23 -16.50 12.24
CA LEU A 144 -1.59 -15.92 10.96
C LEU A 144 -3.13 -15.79 10.84
N PRO A 145 -3.64 -14.70 10.24
CA PRO A 145 -5.07 -14.52 10.03
C PRO A 145 -5.64 -15.65 9.14
N PRO A 146 -6.91 -16.03 9.32
CA PRO A 146 -7.53 -17.10 8.54
C PRO A 146 -7.44 -16.82 7.03
N LEU A 147 -7.04 -17.81 6.24
CA LEU A 147 -6.80 -17.72 4.79
C LEU A 147 -7.95 -17.04 4.04
N THR A 148 -9.18 -17.45 4.35
CA THR A 148 -10.40 -16.92 3.71
C THR A 148 -10.60 -15.42 3.94
N LEU A 149 -10.13 -14.88 5.08
CA LEU A 149 -10.19 -13.45 5.36
C LEU A 149 -9.16 -12.70 4.53
N THR A 150 -7.93 -13.23 4.45
CA THR A 150 -6.82 -12.67 3.67
C THR A 150 -7.15 -12.66 2.18
N GLU A 151 -7.69 -13.76 1.64
CA GLU A 151 -8.16 -13.85 0.24
C GLU A 151 -9.30 -12.88 -0.06
N SER A 152 -10.34 -12.85 0.78
CA SER A 152 -11.46 -11.92 0.58
C SER A 152 -11.00 -10.46 0.61
N LEU A 153 -10.05 -10.13 1.48
CA LEU A 153 -9.47 -8.80 1.55
C LEU A 153 -8.62 -8.51 0.30
N MET A 154 -7.80 -9.47 -0.15
CA MET A 154 -6.99 -9.36 -1.36
C MET A 154 -7.88 -9.03 -2.56
N PHE A 155 -8.92 -9.81 -2.85
CA PHE A 155 -9.82 -9.55 -3.97
C PHE A 155 -10.54 -8.19 -3.88
N LYS A 156 -10.94 -7.79 -2.67
CA LYS A 156 -11.54 -6.45 -2.45
C LYS A 156 -10.55 -5.33 -2.77
N LEU A 157 -9.30 -5.46 -2.34
CA LEU A 157 -8.25 -4.48 -2.61
C LEU A 157 -7.88 -4.45 -4.10
N ILE A 158 -7.81 -5.61 -4.78
CA ILE A 158 -7.62 -5.68 -6.23
C ILE A 158 -8.77 -4.96 -6.95
N GLY A 159 -10.02 -5.26 -6.59
CA GLY A 159 -11.18 -4.61 -7.19
C GLY A 159 -11.19 -3.09 -7.00
N SER A 160 -11.01 -2.60 -5.77
CA SER A 160 -10.93 -1.16 -5.50
C SER A 160 -9.75 -0.49 -6.18
N GLY A 161 -8.57 -1.13 -6.15
CA GLY A 161 -7.37 -0.66 -6.82
C GLY A 161 -7.54 -0.60 -8.34
N PHE A 162 -8.17 -1.60 -8.96
CA PHE A 162 -8.41 -1.65 -10.39
C PHE A 162 -9.36 -0.53 -10.87
N VAL A 163 -10.41 -0.22 -10.11
CA VAL A 163 -11.29 0.92 -10.39
C VAL A 163 -10.52 2.23 -10.33
N LEU A 164 -9.71 2.44 -9.27
CA LEU A 164 -8.88 3.63 -9.14
C LEU A 164 -7.79 3.72 -10.22
N LEU A 165 -7.20 2.60 -10.62
CA LEU A 165 -6.23 2.53 -11.70
C LEU A 165 -6.87 2.94 -13.03
N SER A 166 -8.10 2.48 -13.28
CA SER A 166 -8.86 2.85 -14.48
C SER A 166 -9.15 4.35 -14.52
N LEU A 167 -9.54 4.94 -13.38
CA LEU A 167 -9.71 6.40 -13.26
C LEU A 167 -8.38 7.15 -13.41
N THR A 168 -7.27 6.58 -12.91
CA THR A 168 -5.93 7.14 -13.07
C THR A 168 -5.52 7.17 -14.53
N LEU A 169 -5.72 6.08 -15.27
CA LEU A 169 -5.45 6.01 -16.71
C LEU A 169 -6.30 7.00 -17.50
N LEU A 170 -7.60 7.10 -17.18
CA LEU A 170 -8.51 8.04 -17.82
C LEU A 170 -8.10 9.49 -17.58
N THR A 171 -7.84 9.86 -16.33
CA THR A 171 -7.39 11.23 -15.99
C THR A 171 -6.00 11.53 -16.55
N GLY A 172 -5.13 10.52 -16.63
CA GLY A 172 -3.82 10.63 -17.29
C GLY A 172 -3.97 10.98 -18.76
N ALA A 173 -4.81 10.23 -19.49
CA ALA A 173 -5.07 10.47 -20.90
C ALA A 173 -5.73 11.82 -21.18
N LEU A 174 -6.58 12.31 -20.26
CA LEU A 174 -7.31 13.57 -20.43
C LEU A 174 -6.48 14.82 -20.05
N PHE A 175 -5.66 14.74 -18.99
CA PHE A 175 -5.04 15.91 -18.38
C PHE A 175 -3.53 15.97 -18.55
N VAL A 176 -2.85 14.84 -18.79
CA VAL A 176 -1.40 14.82 -18.95
C VAL A 176 -1.08 14.94 -20.44
N GLN A 177 -0.87 16.18 -20.88
CA GLN A 177 -0.25 16.44 -22.18
C GLN A 177 1.18 15.91 -22.12
N ASN A 178 1.71 15.35 -23.22
CA ASN A 178 3.09 14.85 -23.30
C ASN A 178 3.42 13.55 -22.52
N LEU A 179 2.44 12.65 -22.29
CA LEU A 179 2.67 11.31 -21.70
C LEU A 179 3.78 10.49 -22.38
N PHE A 180 4.03 10.71 -23.67
CA PHE A 180 4.95 9.93 -24.50
C PHE A 180 6.26 10.65 -24.86
N THR A 181 6.39 11.95 -24.57
CA THR A 181 7.47 12.78 -25.13
C THR A 181 8.65 13.01 -24.17
N GLN A 182 8.59 12.57 -22.91
CA GLN A 182 9.73 12.61 -21.97
C GLN A 182 9.65 11.50 -20.91
N HIS A 183 10.53 10.49 -20.91
CA HIS A 183 10.87 9.57 -19.77
C HIS A 183 9.71 8.94 -18.94
N LEU A 184 8.45 9.19 -19.29
CA LEU A 184 7.21 8.81 -18.64
C LEU A 184 6.61 7.56 -19.29
N VAL A 185 7.09 7.19 -20.47
CA VAL A 185 6.68 5.99 -21.23
C VAL A 185 6.75 4.75 -20.35
N HIS A 186 7.83 4.59 -19.57
CA HIS A 186 7.96 3.46 -18.65
C HIS A 186 6.85 3.46 -17.58
N LYS A 187 6.48 4.62 -17.03
CA LYS A 187 5.41 4.71 -16.02
C LYS A 187 4.04 4.36 -16.63
N THR A 188 3.76 4.84 -17.84
CA THR A 188 2.52 4.57 -18.56
C THR A 188 2.40 3.08 -18.94
N ILE A 189 3.45 2.50 -19.53
CA ILE A 189 3.46 1.08 -19.91
C ILE A 189 3.27 0.18 -18.68
N LEU A 190 3.97 0.46 -17.59
CA LEU A 190 3.83 -0.31 -16.35
C LEU A 190 2.42 -0.22 -15.77
N SER A 191 1.76 0.94 -15.86
CA SER A 191 0.37 1.11 -15.41
C SER A 191 -0.62 0.34 -16.29
N ILE A 192 -0.44 0.32 -17.61
CA ILE A 192 -1.26 -0.45 -18.54
C ILE A 192 -1.05 -1.95 -18.34
N LEU A 193 0.20 -2.39 -18.16
CA LEU A 193 0.52 -3.78 -17.88
C LEU A 193 -0.11 -4.23 -16.56
N SER A 194 -0.01 -3.42 -15.52
CA SER A 194 -0.68 -3.67 -14.24
C SER A 194 -2.20 -3.76 -14.43
N TRP A 195 -2.79 -2.87 -15.21
CA TRP A 195 -4.22 -2.88 -15.51
C TRP A 195 -4.65 -4.18 -16.22
N LEU A 196 -3.88 -4.64 -17.21
CA LEU A 196 -4.14 -5.92 -17.89
C LEU A 196 -4.02 -7.12 -16.94
N VAL A 197 -2.95 -7.18 -16.14
CA VAL A 197 -2.73 -8.26 -15.19
C VAL A 197 -3.84 -8.33 -14.14
N PHE A 198 -4.17 -7.20 -13.51
CA PHE A 198 -5.23 -7.17 -12.49
C PHE A 198 -6.63 -7.34 -13.09
N GLY A 199 -6.85 -6.88 -14.32
CA GLY A 199 -8.07 -7.16 -15.08
C GLY A 199 -8.26 -8.65 -15.33
N ALA A 200 -7.23 -9.33 -15.84
CA ALA A 200 -7.25 -10.78 -16.07
C ALA A 200 -7.34 -11.62 -14.78
N LEU A 201 -6.95 -11.07 -13.63
CA LEU A 201 -7.12 -11.73 -12.33
C LEU A 201 -8.56 -11.61 -11.79
N LEU A 202 -9.31 -10.58 -12.21
CA LEU A 202 -10.68 -10.31 -11.74
C LEU A 202 -11.76 -10.95 -12.63
N PHE A 203 -11.46 -11.14 -13.92
CA PHE A 203 -12.38 -11.65 -14.95
C PHE A 203 -11.84 -12.91 -15.59
#